data_AF-A0A2A5BCQ8-F1
#
_entry.id   AF-A0A2A5BCQ8-F1
#
_cell.length_a   1.000
_cell.length_b   1.000
_cell.length_c   1.000
_cell.angle_alpha   90.00
_cell.angle_beta   90.00
_cell.angle_gamma   90.00
#
_symmetry.space_group_name_H-M   'P 1'
#
loop_
_entity.id
_entity.type
_entity.pdbx_description
1 polymer ?
#
loop_
_entity_poly.entity_id
_entity_poly.type
_entity_poly.pdbx_seq_one_letter_code
_entity_poly.pdbx_strand_id
1 'polypeptide(L)'
;MTIFAGPLFILQKGLFDYWFNYALCMTNISLFFSLLLVIITLKFSNKNNFIKYKFMSIMRPVKLKKNRMLFSSIFFLLLFFLTFILLTRDFGLLNWIANPREGYQLHRVGNGQWYALSLLFLSVSFTLIMVYTKTVLKTIFVFFFYAFLIFFLGSKGFVLSYFIFFLIILWYRKSKYFKKLFLILPPIGFFLLILNFNPNNLADIFKYFDHYINSAMYYEAYSKGEIKLYYGYIWISDFYHYLPRILFPDKPYIYGLLHVNEFFWPGAAELTNTPAFGGPLAAFADFGILGVLLSSLFNLSLFVEIIFYFILYRDNSLNNIRENSNKLYLFIWILAPSFMIFFGSLYMIILFILIIKIIATFNKLKIGFK
;
A
#
# COMPACT_ATOMS: atom_id res chain seq x y z
N MET A 1 9.62 -28.35 -26.78
CA MET A 1 10.02 -27.87 -25.44
C MET A 1 9.86 -26.36 -25.41
N THR A 2 8.79 -25.87 -24.77
CA THR A 2 8.51 -24.45 -24.59
C THR A 2 7.87 -24.29 -23.21
N ILE A 3 8.71 -24.23 -22.19
CA ILE A 3 8.27 -23.93 -20.82
C ILE A 3 8.57 -22.45 -20.58
N PHE A 4 7.54 -21.61 -20.47
CA PHE A 4 7.60 -20.35 -19.73
C PHE A 4 6.21 -20.09 -19.12
N ALA A 5 6.13 -20.24 -17.80
CA ALA A 5 4.91 -20.48 -17.04
C ALA A 5 4.14 -19.20 -16.64
N GLY A 6 2.82 -19.35 -16.44
CA GLY A 6 1.88 -18.31 -16.00
C GLY A 6 0.51 -18.50 -16.69
N PRO A 7 0.15 -17.67 -17.69
CA PRO A 7 -1.16 -17.70 -18.35
C PRO A 7 -1.45 -18.96 -19.18
N LEU A 8 -0.42 -19.73 -19.54
CA LEU A 8 -0.54 -20.98 -20.32
C LEU A 8 -1.32 -22.11 -19.61
N PHE A 9 -1.45 -22.06 -18.29
CA PHE A 9 -2.19 -23.07 -17.52
C PHE A 9 -3.69 -22.76 -17.38
N ILE A 10 -4.12 -21.55 -17.77
CA ILE A 10 -5.43 -21.02 -17.38
C ILE A 10 -6.28 -20.71 -18.60
N LEU A 11 -5.67 -20.19 -19.67
CA LEU A 11 -6.35 -19.88 -20.92
C LEU A 11 -6.11 -21.02 -21.91
N GLN A 12 -7.13 -21.45 -22.65
CA GLN A 12 -6.99 -22.47 -23.71
C GLN A 12 -5.95 -22.07 -24.76
N LYS A 13 -5.79 -20.76 -25.02
CA LYS A 13 -4.76 -20.19 -25.90
C LYS A 13 -3.51 -19.69 -25.16
N GLY A 14 -3.49 -19.78 -23.84
CA GLY A 14 -2.37 -19.40 -23.00
C GLY A 14 -1.89 -17.95 -23.21
N LEU A 15 -0.57 -17.77 -23.34
CA LEU A 15 0.06 -16.49 -23.67
C LEU A 15 -0.39 -15.89 -25.01
N PHE A 16 -1.02 -16.67 -25.88
CA PHE A 16 -1.52 -16.22 -27.18
C PHE A 16 -2.99 -15.81 -27.14
N ASP A 17 -3.61 -15.79 -25.95
CA ASP A 17 -4.94 -15.22 -25.81
C ASP A 17 -4.91 -13.73 -26.17
N TYR A 18 -5.79 -13.34 -27.09
CA TYR A 18 -5.80 -11.99 -27.64
C TYR A 18 -6.14 -10.95 -26.57
N TRP A 19 -7.13 -11.23 -25.73
CA TRP A 19 -7.62 -10.29 -24.72
C TRP A 19 -6.68 -10.19 -23.52
N PHE A 20 -5.99 -11.27 -23.21
CA PHE A 20 -4.87 -11.26 -22.27
C PHE A 20 -3.74 -10.33 -22.75
N ASN A 21 -3.30 -10.48 -24.00
CA ASN A 21 -2.28 -9.60 -24.59
C ASN A 21 -2.78 -8.15 -24.69
N TYR A 22 -4.07 -7.95 -24.95
CA TYR A 22 -4.69 -6.63 -24.92
C TYR A 22 -4.61 -6.00 -23.52
N ALA A 23 -4.86 -6.77 -22.46
CA ALA A 23 -4.72 -6.32 -21.08
C ALA A 23 -3.28 -5.90 -20.73
N LEU A 24 -2.29 -6.68 -21.19
CA LEU A 24 -0.88 -6.33 -21.06
C LEU A 24 -0.54 -5.06 -21.85
N CYS A 25 -1.06 -4.93 -23.06
CA CYS A 25 -0.88 -3.74 -23.90
C CYS A 25 -1.41 -2.48 -23.19
N MET A 26 -2.63 -2.51 -22.67
CA MET A 26 -3.21 -1.39 -21.91
C MET A 26 -2.36 -1.03 -20.68
N THR A 27 -1.82 -2.03 -20.01
CA THR A 27 -0.93 -1.82 -18.86
C THR A 27 0.38 -1.17 -19.29
N ASN A 28 1.00 -1.63 -20.37
CA ASN A 28 2.23 -1.06 -20.91
C ASN A 28 2.03 0.39 -21.37
N ILE A 29 0.88 0.69 -21.99
CA ILE A 29 0.51 2.06 -22.34
C ILE A 29 0.44 2.92 -21.07
N SER A 30 -0.29 2.49 -20.04
CA SER A 30 -0.37 3.23 -18.78
C SER A 30 1.00 3.45 -18.13
N LEU A 31 1.85 2.43 -18.11
CA LEU A 31 3.21 2.53 -17.56
C LEU A 31 4.08 3.50 -18.35
N PHE A 32 3.98 3.50 -19.68
CA PHE A 32 4.70 4.45 -20.53
C PHE A 32 4.32 5.90 -20.21
N PHE A 33 3.02 6.19 -20.11
CA PHE A 33 2.55 7.54 -19.76
C PHE A 33 2.86 7.92 -18.31
N SER A 34 2.82 6.96 -17.39
CA SER A 34 3.28 7.17 -16.00
C SER A 34 4.77 7.50 -15.96
N LEU A 35 5.60 6.86 -16.78
CA LEU A 35 7.03 7.17 -16.91
C LEU A 35 7.25 8.58 -17.46
N LEU A 36 6.46 9.01 -18.45
CA LEU A 36 6.52 10.39 -18.95
C LEU A 36 6.19 11.39 -17.83
N LEU A 37 5.15 11.13 -17.04
CA LEU A 37 4.81 11.96 -15.88
C LEU A 37 5.97 12.01 -14.87
N VAL A 38 6.63 10.88 -14.60
CA VAL A 38 7.84 10.84 -13.74
C VAL A 38 8.93 11.76 -14.28
N ILE A 39 9.27 11.64 -15.57
CA ILE A 39 10.33 12.44 -16.19
C ILE A 39 9.98 13.94 -16.14
N ILE A 40 8.75 14.30 -16.48
CA ILE A 40 8.27 15.70 -16.45
C ILE A 40 8.34 16.25 -15.03
N THR A 41 7.85 15.50 -14.05
CA THR A 41 7.82 15.92 -12.64
C THR A 41 9.21 16.08 -12.06
N LEU A 42 10.15 15.18 -12.40
CA LEU A 42 11.56 15.31 -11.98
C LEU A 42 12.23 16.54 -12.60
N LYS A 43 12.02 16.79 -13.89
CA LYS A 43 12.54 18.00 -14.57
C LYS A 43 11.95 19.27 -13.95
N PHE A 44 10.64 19.28 -13.69
CA PHE A 44 9.96 20.38 -13.01
C PHE A 44 10.51 20.61 -11.60
N SER A 45 10.63 19.56 -10.79
CA SER A 45 11.15 19.62 -9.41
C SER A 45 12.59 20.12 -9.35
N ASN A 46 13.42 19.74 -10.32
CA ASN A 46 14.81 20.19 -10.39
C ASN A 46 14.95 21.67 -10.80
N LYS A 47 14.06 22.16 -11.66
CA LYS A 47 14.01 23.58 -12.07
C LYS A 47 13.38 24.49 -11.00
N ASN A 48 12.45 23.96 -10.21
CA ASN A 48 11.70 24.75 -9.24
C ASN A 48 12.49 24.96 -7.93
N ASN A 49 13.00 26.18 -7.73
CA ASN A 49 13.74 26.56 -6.52
C ASN A 49 12.91 26.43 -5.24
N PHE A 50 11.58 26.56 -5.28
CA PHE A 50 10.74 26.35 -4.11
C PHE A 50 10.78 24.89 -3.66
N ILE A 51 10.52 23.95 -4.57
CA ILE A 51 10.58 22.51 -4.29
C ILE A 51 11.98 22.13 -3.80
N LYS A 52 13.01 22.64 -4.50
CA LYS A 52 14.40 22.34 -4.19
C LYS A 52 14.81 22.88 -2.82
N TYR A 53 14.55 24.15 -2.50
CA TYR A 53 15.18 24.80 -1.34
C TYR A 53 14.22 25.18 -0.22
N LYS A 54 12.96 25.49 -0.53
CA LYS A 54 12.01 26.07 0.43
C LYS A 54 10.98 25.08 0.97
N PHE A 55 10.62 24.03 0.22
CA PHE A 55 9.55 23.09 0.61
C PHE A 55 9.79 22.49 2.00
N MET A 56 11.01 22.04 2.28
CA MET A 56 11.38 21.46 3.58
C MET A 56 11.47 22.47 4.71
N SER A 57 11.35 23.76 4.44
CA SER A 57 11.42 24.86 5.42
C SER A 57 10.08 25.50 5.75
N ILE A 58 8.98 25.03 5.13
CA ILE A 58 7.60 25.50 5.41
C ILE A 58 7.28 25.33 6.91
N MET A 59 7.60 24.16 7.46
CA MET A 59 7.62 23.95 8.91
C MET A 59 9.04 24.16 9.41
N ARG A 60 9.20 24.79 10.58
CA ARG A 60 10.54 24.93 11.18
C ARG A 60 11.09 23.53 11.51
N PRO A 61 12.19 23.08 10.89
CA PRO A 61 12.74 21.76 11.18
C PRO A 61 13.31 21.75 12.60
N VAL A 62 13.07 20.68 13.33
CA VAL A 62 13.61 20.50 14.69
C VAL A 62 14.34 19.17 14.81
N LYS A 63 15.44 19.18 15.57
CA LYS A 63 16.19 17.99 15.92
C LYS A 63 15.42 17.16 16.94
N LEU A 64 15.08 15.93 16.58
CA LEU A 64 14.32 15.01 17.41
C LEU A 64 15.25 14.20 18.31
N LYS A 65 14.90 14.08 19.59
CA LYS A 65 15.73 13.35 20.56
C LYS A 65 15.45 11.85 20.45
N LYS A 66 16.50 11.05 20.23
CA LYS A 66 16.41 9.58 20.09
C LYS A 66 15.51 8.93 21.14
N ASN A 67 15.74 9.19 22.44
CA ASN A 67 14.98 8.54 23.50
C ASN A 67 13.48 8.89 23.43
N ARG A 68 13.13 10.15 23.09
CA ARG A 68 11.74 10.59 22.94
C ARG A 68 11.05 9.94 21.73
N MET A 69 11.81 9.68 20.66
CA MET A 69 11.30 8.96 19.50
C MET A 69 11.08 7.46 19.78
N LEU A 70 11.95 6.85 20.58
CA LEU A 70 11.73 5.48 21.07
C LEU A 70 10.49 5.41 21.98
N PHE A 71 10.29 6.38 22.86
CA PHE A 71 9.04 6.48 23.64
C PHE A 71 7.82 6.67 22.76
N SER A 72 7.90 7.53 21.73
CA SER A 72 6.81 7.72 20.76
C SER A 72 6.47 6.41 20.03
N SER A 73 7.50 5.64 19.63
CA SER A 73 7.30 4.30 19.06
C SER A 73 6.57 3.38 20.04
N ILE A 74 7.04 3.25 21.28
CA ILE A 74 6.39 2.41 22.30
C ILE A 74 4.94 2.83 22.51
N PHE A 75 4.65 4.13 22.53
CA PHE A 75 3.28 4.64 22.62
C PHE A 75 2.40 4.18 21.46
N PHE A 76 2.87 4.29 20.22
CA PHE A 76 2.13 3.77 19.06
C PHE A 76 1.99 2.25 19.10
N LEU A 77 2.98 1.52 19.61
CA LEU A 77 2.87 0.08 19.82
C LEU A 77 1.78 -0.28 20.85
N LEU A 78 1.63 0.51 21.92
CA LEU A 78 0.53 0.35 22.88
C LEU A 78 -0.83 0.65 22.25
N LEU A 79 -0.93 1.68 21.41
CA LEU A 79 -2.15 1.95 20.65
C LEU A 79 -2.48 0.84 19.65
N PHE A 80 -1.47 0.20 19.05
CA PHE A 80 -1.66 -1.01 18.26
C PHE A 80 -2.30 -2.12 19.09
N PHE A 81 -1.76 -2.44 20.27
CA PHE A 81 -2.36 -3.49 21.12
C PHE A 81 -3.78 -3.14 21.55
N LEU A 82 -4.04 -1.88 21.92
CA LEU A 82 -5.39 -1.41 22.25
C LEU A 82 -6.35 -1.66 21.08
N THR A 83 -6.02 -1.15 19.89
CA THR A 83 -6.89 -1.29 18.71
C THR A 83 -7.00 -2.73 18.21
N PHE A 84 -5.95 -3.55 18.39
CA PHE A 84 -5.99 -4.97 18.08
C PHE A 84 -6.95 -5.71 19.02
N ILE A 85 -6.94 -5.42 20.34
CA ILE A 85 -7.92 -5.98 21.27
C ILE A 85 -9.35 -5.58 20.87
N LEU A 86 -9.56 -4.30 20.51
CA LEU A 86 -10.85 -3.80 20.05
C LEU A 86 -11.33 -4.51 18.77
N LEU A 87 -10.42 -4.76 17.83
CA LEU A 87 -10.70 -5.52 16.61
C LEU A 87 -11.14 -6.95 16.92
N THR A 88 -10.52 -7.61 17.88
CA THR A 88 -10.78 -9.03 18.20
C THR A 88 -12.01 -9.27 19.07
N ARG A 89 -12.82 -8.25 19.37
CA ARG A 89 -13.95 -8.36 20.32
C ARG A 89 -14.97 -9.44 19.94
N ASP A 90 -15.35 -9.50 18.66
CA ASP A 90 -16.43 -10.39 18.22
C ASP A 90 -15.93 -11.81 17.96
N PHE A 91 -14.73 -11.97 17.39
CA PHE A 91 -14.14 -13.28 17.11
C PHE A 91 -13.45 -13.90 18.34
N GLY A 92 -13.00 -13.07 19.27
CA GLY A 92 -12.16 -13.44 20.41
C GLY A 92 -10.66 -13.36 20.10
N LEU A 93 -9.88 -12.85 21.06
CA LEU A 93 -8.43 -12.67 20.91
C LEU A 93 -7.68 -13.99 20.66
N LEU A 94 -8.02 -15.04 21.41
CA LEU A 94 -7.37 -16.35 21.27
C LEU A 94 -7.67 -16.99 19.92
N ASN A 95 -8.92 -16.89 19.44
CA ASN A 95 -9.33 -17.39 18.13
C ASN A 95 -8.61 -16.63 17.01
N TRP A 96 -8.49 -15.30 17.14
CA TRP A 96 -7.75 -14.50 16.16
C TRP A 96 -6.26 -14.87 16.11
N ILE A 97 -5.63 -15.12 17.26
CA ILE A 97 -4.23 -15.54 17.32
C ILE A 97 -4.05 -16.95 16.72
N ALA A 98 -5.00 -17.86 16.96
CA ALA A 98 -4.95 -19.22 16.43
C ALA A 98 -5.21 -19.26 14.91
N ASN A 99 -6.15 -18.46 14.41
CA ASN A 99 -6.50 -18.40 12.99
C ASN A 99 -6.62 -16.94 12.47
N PRO A 100 -5.49 -16.23 12.30
CA PRO A 100 -5.49 -14.81 11.92
C PRO A 100 -6.02 -14.58 10.50
N ARG A 101 -5.94 -15.60 9.63
CA ARG A 101 -6.43 -15.50 8.26
C ARG A 101 -7.96 -15.48 8.20
N GLU A 102 -8.60 -16.35 8.98
CA GLU A 102 -10.04 -16.38 9.14
C GLU A 102 -10.55 -15.08 9.76
N GLY A 103 -9.90 -14.60 10.83
CA GLY A 103 -10.22 -13.31 11.44
C GLY A 103 -10.16 -12.15 10.44
N TYR A 104 -9.10 -12.09 9.63
CA TYR A 104 -8.95 -11.07 8.59
C TYR A 104 -10.04 -11.13 7.50
N GLN A 105 -10.40 -12.32 7.03
CA GLN A 105 -11.32 -12.48 5.90
C GLN A 105 -12.79 -12.37 6.31
N LEU A 106 -13.17 -12.90 7.48
CA LEU A 106 -14.57 -13.06 7.88
C LEU A 106 -15.00 -12.11 9.00
N HIS A 107 -14.09 -11.77 9.93
CA HIS A 107 -14.44 -11.03 11.15
C HIS A 107 -13.95 -9.57 11.17
N ARG A 108 -13.46 -9.08 10.04
CA ARG A 108 -13.11 -7.66 9.87
C ARG A 108 -14.35 -6.78 9.63
N VAL A 109 -15.43 -7.35 9.09
CA VAL A 109 -16.67 -6.61 8.81
C VAL A 109 -17.24 -6.06 10.12
N GLY A 110 -17.65 -4.79 10.15
CA GLY A 110 -18.07 -4.08 11.37
C GLY A 110 -16.93 -3.51 12.24
N ASN A 111 -15.74 -4.14 12.21
CA ASN A 111 -14.56 -3.73 12.98
C ASN A 111 -13.40 -3.17 12.13
N GLY A 112 -13.65 -2.86 10.86
CA GLY A 112 -12.63 -2.44 9.89
C GLY A 112 -11.84 -1.20 10.30
N GLN A 113 -12.44 -0.27 11.05
CA GLN A 113 -11.77 0.90 11.62
C GLN A 113 -10.66 0.52 12.61
N TRP A 114 -10.90 -0.49 13.45
CA TRP A 114 -9.91 -0.98 14.42
C TRP A 114 -8.79 -1.72 13.72
N TYR A 115 -9.12 -2.47 12.66
CA TYR A 115 -8.14 -3.08 11.78
C TYR A 115 -7.24 -2.03 11.10
N ALA A 116 -7.83 -0.99 10.52
CA ALA A 116 -7.09 0.09 9.86
C ALA A 116 -6.19 0.87 10.83
N LEU A 117 -6.69 1.19 12.03
CA LEU A 117 -5.92 1.90 13.06
C LEU A 117 -4.79 1.03 13.64
N SER A 118 -5.04 -0.27 13.87
CA SER A 118 -3.99 -1.17 14.37
C SER A 118 -2.83 -1.25 13.39
N LEU A 119 -3.09 -1.44 12.10
CA LEU A 119 -2.06 -1.41 11.06
C LEU A 119 -1.32 -0.07 11.02
N LEU A 120 -2.04 1.05 11.07
CA LEU A 120 -1.46 2.40 11.07
C LEU A 120 -0.49 2.59 12.24
N PHE A 121 -0.92 2.28 13.46
CA PHE A 121 -0.10 2.47 14.66
C PHE A 121 1.09 1.52 14.70
N LEU A 122 0.91 0.27 14.27
CA LEU A 122 2.04 -0.67 14.13
C LEU A 122 3.05 -0.16 13.11
N SER A 123 2.59 0.41 11.99
CA SER A 123 3.44 0.93 10.92
C SER A 123 4.28 2.11 11.40
N VAL A 124 3.63 3.11 12.02
CA VAL A 124 4.34 4.27 12.60
C VAL A 124 5.33 3.83 13.67
N SER A 125 4.91 2.95 14.59
CA SER A 125 5.80 2.45 15.62
C SER A 125 7.04 1.78 15.02
N PHE A 126 6.82 0.88 14.06
CA PHE A 126 7.90 0.15 13.39
C PHE A 126 8.86 1.11 12.68
N THR A 127 8.35 2.07 11.93
CA THR A 127 9.18 3.08 11.27
C THR A 127 10.04 3.87 12.26
N LEU A 128 9.45 4.34 13.35
CA LEU A 128 10.18 5.11 14.37
C LEU A 128 11.29 4.28 15.04
N ILE A 129 10.99 3.07 15.51
CA ILE A 129 12.01 2.23 16.16
C ILE A 129 13.12 1.84 15.16
N MET A 130 12.77 1.56 13.91
CA MET A 130 13.72 1.18 12.86
C MET A 130 14.61 2.34 12.46
N VAL A 131 14.10 3.58 12.42
CA VAL A 131 14.93 4.76 12.16
C VAL A 131 15.89 5.02 13.32
N TYR A 132 15.45 4.91 14.57
CA TYR A 132 16.24 5.34 15.74
C TYR A 132 17.09 4.25 16.42
N THR A 133 16.92 2.98 16.05
CA THR A 133 17.82 1.91 16.50
C THR A 133 19.20 2.07 15.85
N LYS A 134 20.31 1.95 16.59
CA LYS A 134 21.66 2.20 16.02
C LYS A 134 22.28 0.96 15.38
N THR A 135 22.24 -0.18 16.06
CA THR A 135 22.96 -1.38 15.64
C THR A 135 22.13 -2.21 14.67
N VAL A 136 22.76 -2.76 13.64
CA VAL A 136 22.10 -3.60 12.63
C VAL A 136 21.48 -4.85 13.26
N LEU A 137 22.18 -5.46 14.22
CA LEU A 137 21.71 -6.67 14.91
C LEU A 137 20.41 -6.42 15.69
N LYS A 138 20.30 -5.26 16.36
CA LYS A 138 19.04 -4.84 17.01
C LYS A 138 17.96 -4.54 15.98
N THR A 139 18.30 -3.94 14.82
CA THR A 139 17.35 -3.74 13.72
C THR A 139 16.78 -5.06 13.19
N ILE A 140 17.60 -6.10 13.07
CA ILE A 140 17.16 -7.45 12.66
C ILE A 140 16.20 -8.04 13.72
N PHE A 141 16.56 -7.95 15.01
CA PHE A 141 15.69 -8.44 16.08
C PHE A 141 14.35 -7.70 16.13
N VAL A 142 14.38 -6.37 16.02
CA VAL A 142 13.17 -5.54 15.93
C VAL A 142 12.33 -5.94 14.72
N PHE A 143 12.94 -6.20 13.55
CA PHE A 143 12.19 -6.70 12.39
C PHE A 143 11.44 -7.99 12.70
N PHE A 144 12.09 -9.01 13.28
CA PHE A 144 11.42 -10.26 13.60
C PHE A 144 10.27 -10.10 14.60
N PHE A 145 10.45 -9.25 15.63
CA PHE A 145 9.38 -8.92 16.56
C PHE A 145 8.16 -8.29 15.86
N TYR A 146 8.37 -7.30 14.98
CA TYR A 146 7.27 -6.66 14.25
C TYR A 146 6.70 -7.55 13.14
N ALA A 147 7.51 -8.40 12.52
CA ALA A 147 7.07 -9.40 11.55
C ALA A 147 6.09 -10.41 12.19
N PHE A 148 6.35 -10.80 13.44
CA PHE A 148 5.44 -11.61 14.23
C PHE A 148 4.13 -10.87 14.55
N LEU A 149 4.19 -9.59 14.94
CA LEU A 149 2.97 -8.82 15.21
C LEU A 149 2.11 -8.59 13.97
N ILE A 150 2.73 -8.27 12.82
CA ILE A 150 1.97 -8.03 11.58
C ILE A 150 1.37 -9.33 11.02
N PHE A 151 1.96 -10.48 11.31
CA PHE A 151 1.40 -11.79 10.95
C PHE A 151 0.00 -11.98 11.52
N PHE A 152 -0.27 -11.51 12.73
CA PHE A 152 -1.61 -11.59 13.35
C PHE A 152 -2.68 -10.75 12.65
N LEU A 153 -2.31 -9.82 11.77
CA LEU A 153 -3.30 -9.13 10.94
C LEU A 153 -3.76 -9.98 9.73
N GLY A 154 -3.19 -11.16 9.49
CA GLY A 154 -3.70 -12.13 8.51
C GLY A 154 -3.52 -11.76 7.02
N SER A 155 -2.88 -10.63 6.74
CA SER A 155 -2.63 -10.13 5.38
C SER A 155 -1.19 -10.39 4.94
N LYS A 156 -1.04 -11.23 3.91
CA LYS A 156 0.24 -11.54 3.25
C LYS A 156 0.94 -10.29 2.71
N GLY A 157 0.16 -9.37 2.12
CA GLY A 157 0.68 -8.12 1.56
C GLY A 157 1.32 -7.23 2.63
N PHE A 158 0.79 -7.24 3.86
CA PHE A 158 1.35 -6.41 4.92
C PHE A 158 2.66 -6.97 5.46
N VAL A 159 2.76 -8.28 5.64
CA VAL A 159 4.04 -8.95 5.96
C VAL A 159 5.11 -8.58 4.92
N LEU A 160 4.77 -8.66 3.63
CA LEU A 160 5.67 -8.29 2.54
C LEU A 160 6.07 -6.81 2.61
N SER A 161 5.13 -5.90 2.87
CA SER A 161 5.44 -4.46 2.98
C SER A 161 6.42 -4.14 4.11
N TYR A 162 6.28 -4.79 5.28
CA TYR A 162 7.19 -4.63 6.42
C TYR A 162 8.58 -5.17 6.11
N PHE A 163 8.63 -6.28 5.37
CA PHE A 163 9.88 -6.83 4.88
C PHE A 163 10.58 -5.90 3.88
N ILE A 164 9.86 -5.33 2.90
CA ILE A 164 10.41 -4.33 1.96
C ILE A 164 10.94 -3.11 2.73
N PHE A 165 10.18 -2.60 3.69
CA PHE A 165 10.63 -1.47 4.51
C PHE A 165 11.89 -1.80 5.32
N PHE A 166 12.00 -3.02 5.86
CA PHE A 166 13.22 -3.48 6.53
C PHE A 166 14.44 -3.45 5.58
N LEU A 167 14.28 -3.92 4.34
CA LEU A 167 15.34 -3.85 3.33
C LEU A 167 15.73 -2.39 3.02
N ILE A 168 14.75 -1.49 2.90
CA ILE A 168 14.98 -0.06 2.70
C ILE A 168 15.82 0.52 3.85
N ILE A 169 15.49 0.18 5.10
CA ILE A 169 16.26 0.62 6.28
C ILE A 169 17.70 0.09 6.26
N LEU A 170 17.91 -1.18 5.87
CA LEU A 170 19.26 -1.74 5.74
C LEU A 170 20.06 -1.06 4.63
N TRP A 171 19.42 -0.71 3.52
CA TRP A 171 20.02 0.04 2.43
C TRP A 171 20.43 1.45 2.86
N TYR A 172 19.56 2.19 3.54
CA TYR A 172 19.88 3.51 4.12
C TYR A 172 21.05 3.47 5.11
N ARG A 173 21.26 2.33 5.79
CA ARG A 173 22.38 2.11 6.71
C ARG A 173 23.66 1.64 6.03
N LYS A 174 23.63 1.38 4.71
CA LYS A 174 24.74 0.73 3.97
C LYS A 174 25.19 -0.57 4.66
N SER A 175 24.24 -1.36 5.16
CA SER A 175 24.52 -2.58 5.91
C SER A 175 25.18 -3.64 5.02
N LYS A 176 26.25 -4.27 5.50
CA LYS A 176 26.89 -5.42 4.83
C LYS A 176 25.93 -6.61 4.61
N TYR A 177 24.87 -6.72 5.41
CA TYR A 177 23.89 -7.80 5.34
C TYR A 177 22.80 -7.57 4.28
N PHE A 178 22.71 -6.36 3.70
CA PHE A 178 21.64 -6.00 2.76
C PHE A 178 21.54 -7.00 1.60
N LYS A 179 22.65 -7.23 0.87
CA LYS A 179 22.66 -8.14 -0.29
C LYS A 179 22.24 -9.57 0.08
N LYS A 180 22.78 -10.11 1.19
CA LYS A 180 22.47 -11.46 1.66
C LYS A 180 21.00 -11.60 2.04
N LEU A 181 20.45 -10.64 2.80
CA LEU A 181 19.05 -10.66 3.23
C LEU A 181 18.09 -10.39 2.06
N PHE A 182 18.46 -9.54 1.11
CA PHE A 182 17.71 -9.31 -0.12
C PHE A 182 17.60 -10.58 -0.98
N LEU A 183 18.62 -11.44 -1.00
CA LEU A 183 18.56 -12.70 -1.75
C LEU A 183 17.79 -13.80 -1.00
N ILE A 184 17.86 -13.83 0.33
CA ILE A 184 17.29 -14.91 1.15
C ILE A 184 15.81 -14.69 1.47
N LEU A 185 15.42 -13.48 1.85
CA LEU A 185 14.11 -13.24 2.42
C LEU A 185 12.95 -13.24 1.41
N PRO A 186 13.09 -12.78 0.15
CA PRO A 186 12.01 -12.92 -0.83
C PRO A 186 11.65 -14.39 -1.14
N PRO A 187 12.60 -15.32 -1.36
CA PRO A 187 12.28 -16.74 -1.48
C PRO A 187 11.57 -17.32 -0.25
N ILE A 188 11.99 -16.95 0.96
CA ILE A 188 11.32 -17.38 2.19
C ILE A 188 9.90 -16.82 2.25
N GLY A 189 9.71 -15.53 1.96
CA GLY A 189 8.40 -14.91 1.90
C GLY A 189 7.48 -15.56 0.87
N PHE A 190 8.02 -15.91 -0.29
CA PHE A 190 7.30 -16.63 -1.34
C PHE A 190 6.92 -18.05 -0.90
N PHE A 191 7.84 -18.77 -0.23
CA PHE A 191 7.56 -20.08 0.33
C PHE A 191 6.47 -20.05 1.41
N LEU A 192 6.53 -19.09 2.34
CA LEU A 192 5.48 -18.88 3.34
C LEU A 192 4.13 -18.50 2.71
N LEU A 193 4.16 -17.73 1.62
CA LEU A 193 2.95 -17.39 0.86
C LEU A 193 2.29 -18.63 0.26
N ILE A 194 3.08 -19.56 -0.30
CA ILE A 194 2.62 -20.84 -0.84
C ILE A 194 2.05 -21.71 0.27
N LEU A 195 2.76 -21.87 1.39
CA LEU A 195 2.25 -22.64 2.54
C LEU A 195 0.91 -22.10 3.05
N ASN A 196 0.76 -20.78 3.15
CA ASN A 196 -0.50 -20.17 3.56
C ASN A 196 -1.57 -20.18 2.46
N PHE A 197 -1.18 -20.30 1.19
CA PHE A 197 -2.13 -20.43 0.08
C PHE A 197 -2.71 -21.85 -0.01
N ASN A 198 -1.97 -22.86 0.47
CA ASN A 198 -2.33 -24.28 0.43
C ASN A 198 -2.86 -24.73 -0.95
N PRO A 199 -2.06 -24.56 -2.03
CA PRO A 199 -2.49 -24.92 -3.37
C PRO A 199 -2.67 -26.43 -3.52
N ASN A 200 -3.71 -26.87 -4.22
CA ASN A 200 -3.90 -28.28 -4.55
C ASN A 200 -2.95 -28.72 -5.67
N ASN A 201 -2.54 -27.80 -6.55
CA ASN A 201 -1.59 -28.05 -7.62
C ASN A 201 -0.75 -26.80 -7.98
N LEU A 202 0.26 -26.96 -8.83
CA LEU A 202 1.09 -25.84 -9.31
C LEU A 202 0.30 -24.82 -10.13
N ALA A 203 -0.78 -25.24 -10.82
CA ALA A 203 -1.60 -24.34 -11.62
C ALA A 203 -2.36 -23.31 -10.75
N ASP A 204 -2.75 -23.69 -9.53
CA ASP A 204 -3.41 -22.79 -8.58
C ASP A 204 -2.49 -21.65 -8.15
N ILE A 205 -1.17 -21.92 -8.05
CA ILE A 205 -0.16 -20.88 -7.76
C ILE A 205 -0.11 -19.87 -8.90
N PHE A 206 -0.10 -20.32 -10.16
CA PHE A 206 -0.09 -19.42 -11.32
C PHE A 206 -1.40 -18.62 -11.43
N LYS A 207 -2.55 -19.25 -11.17
CA LYS A 207 -3.87 -18.58 -11.12
C LYS A 207 -3.91 -17.45 -10.11
N TYR A 208 -3.27 -17.65 -8.95
CA TYR A 208 -3.25 -16.65 -7.89
C TYR A 208 -2.58 -15.33 -8.32
N PHE A 209 -1.56 -15.38 -9.18
CA PHE A 209 -0.79 -14.20 -9.56
C PHE A 209 -1.28 -13.52 -10.86
N ASP A 210 -2.24 -14.11 -11.56
CA ASP A 210 -2.62 -13.65 -12.91
C ASP A 210 -3.92 -12.83 -12.93
N HIS A 211 -3.87 -11.66 -12.30
CA HIS A 211 -4.99 -10.71 -12.28
C HIS A 211 -5.36 -10.15 -13.67
N TYR A 212 -4.51 -10.33 -14.68
CA TYR A 212 -4.78 -9.89 -16.04
C TYR A 212 -5.85 -10.73 -16.74
N ILE A 213 -6.12 -11.95 -16.26
CA ILE A 213 -7.19 -12.80 -16.77
C ILE A 213 -8.55 -12.15 -16.52
N ASN A 214 -8.77 -11.62 -15.32
CA ASN A 214 -10.01 -10.93 -15.00
C ASN A 214 -10.17 -9.67 -15.88
N SER A 215 -9.09 -8.96 -16.17
CA SER A 215 -9.13 -7.81 -17.06
C SER A 215 -9.39 -8.22 -18.52
N ALA A 216 -8.83 -9.35 -18.97
CA ALA A 216 -9.09 -9.92 -20.28
C ALA A 216 -10.58 -10.22 -20.47
N MET A 217 -11.25 -10.78 -19.45
CA MET A 217 -12.71 -11.00 -19.48
C MET A 217 -13.49 -9.71 -19.73
N TYR A 218 -13.09 -8.59 -19.10
CA TYR A 218 -13.72 -7.30 -19.35
C TYR A 218 -13.52 -6.83 -20.80
N TYR A 219 -12.28 -6.87 -21.30
CA TYR A 219 -12.00 -6.40 -22.66
C TYR A 219 -12.73 -7.22 -23.72
N GLU A 220 -12.85 -8.53 -23.50
CA GLU A 220 -13.63 -9.42 -24.34
C GLU A 220 -15.13 -9.06 -24.34
N ALA A 221 -15.73 -8.96 -23.15
CA ALA A 221 -17.14 -8.61 -23.00
C ALA A 221 -17.45 -7.24 -23.63
N TYR A 222 -16.54 -6.26 -23.45
CA TYR A 222 -16.67 -4.93 -24.05
C TYR A 222 -16.64 -5.00 -25.57
N SER A 223 -15.71 -5.77 -26.14
CA SER A 223 -15.61 -5.92 -27.59
C SER A 223 -16.79 -6.66 -28.21
N LYS A 224 -17.45 -7.54 -27.46
CA LYS A 224 -18.68 -8.21 -27.88
C LYS A 224 -19.93 -7.35 -27.72
N GLY A 225 -19.82 -6.18 -27.07
CA GLY A 225 -20.93 -5.29 -26.77
C GLY A 225 -21.80 -5.74 -25.58
N GLU A 226 -21.33 -6.70 -24.79
CA GLU A 226 -22.02 -7.23 -23.61
C GLU A 226 -21.96 -6.24 -22.43
N ILE A 227 -20.88 -5.48 -22.34
CA ILE A 227 -20.69 -4.40 -21.36
C ILE A 227 -20.36 -3.10 -22.08
N LYS A 228 -20.94 -1.98 -21.61
CA LYS A 228 -20.68 -0.64 -22.14
C LYS A 228 -19.67 0.09 -21.26
N LEU A 229 -19.09 1.15 -21.80
CA LEU A 229 -18.32 2.07 -20.98
C LEU A 229 -19.22 2.76 -19.94
N TYR A 230 -18.62 3.10 -18.81
CA TYR A 230 -19.29 3.73 -17.67
C TYR A 230 -19.23 5.26 -17.73
N TYR A 231 -18.49 5.83 -18.69
CA TYR A 231 -18.43 7.27 -18.98
C TYR A 231 -18.13 8.16 -17.77
N GLY A 232 -17.27 7.70 -16.86
CA GLY A 232 -16.85 8.43 -15.66
C GLY A 232 -17.61 8.02 -14.39
N TYR A 233 -18.64 7.19 -14.49
CA TYR A 233 -19.40 6.75 -13.33
C TYR A 233 -18.56 5.91 -12.37
N ILE A 234 -17.60 5.11 -12.85
CA ILE A 234 -16.67 4.37 -11.98
C ILE A 234 -15.84 5.38 -11.19
N TRP A 235 -15.20 6.34 -11.86
CA TRP A 235 -14.41 7.37 -11.19
C TRP A 235 -15.20 8.21 -10.17
N ILE A 236 -16.42 8.64 -10.51
CA ILE A 236 -17.26 9.45 -9.61
C ILE A 236 -17.73 8.64 -8.40
N SER A 237 -18.23 7.41 -8.64
CA SER A 237 -18.74 6.57 -7.55
C SER A 237 -17.64 6.13 -6.59
N ASP A 238 -16.37 6.05 -7.04
CA ASP A 238 -15.24 5.77 -6.15
C ASP A 238 -15.09 6.78 -4.99
N PHE A 239 -15.77 7.93 -5.06
CA PHE A 239 -15.92 8.84 -3.92
C PHE A 239 -16.43 8.15 -2.64
N TYR A 240 -17.31 7.13 -2.76
CA TYR A 240 -17.81 6.37 -1.61
C TYR A 240 -16.71 5.58 -0.87
N HIS A 241 -15.53 5.42 -1.47
CA HIS A 241 -14.34 4.90 -0.80
C HIS A 241 -13.92 5.81 0.38
N TYR A 242 -14.06 7.13 0.23
CA TYR A 242 -13.65 8.09 1.27
C TYR A 242 -14.60 8.12 2.46
N LEU A 243 -15.84 7.64 2.32
CA LEU A 243 -16.85 7.69 3.38
C LEU A 243 -16.78 6.44 4.28
N PRO A 244 -16.45 6.55 5.58
CA PRO A 244 -16.40 5.39 6.46
C PRO A 244 -17.83 4.88 6.77
N ARG A 245 -18.06 3.58 6.61
CA ARG A 245 -19.39 2.96 6.80
C ARG A 245 -19.95 3.16 8.22
N ILE A 246 -19.10 3.36 9.23
CA ILE A 246 -19.54 3.66 10.60
C ILE A 246 -20.24 5.03 10.72
N LEU A 247 -19.86 6.00 9.89
CA LEU A 247 -20.52 7.32 9.85
C LEU A 247 -21.62 7.38 8.79
N PHE A 248 -21.50 6.55 7.75
CA PHE A 248 -22.46 6.46 6.64
C PHE A 248 -22.87 5.00 6.43
N PRO A 249 -23.75 4.44 7.27
CA PRO A 249 -24.16 3.03 7.20
C PRO A 249 -24.79 2.66 5.86
N ASP A 250 -25.59 3.58 5.31
CA ASP A 250 -26.38 3.40 4.09
C ASP A 250 -25.57 3.56 2.79
N LYS A 251 -24.25 3.78 2.88
CA LYS A 251 -23.42 3.92 1.67
C LYS A 251 -23.48 2.64 0.82
N PRO A 252 -23.46 2.73 -0.52
CA PRO A 252 -23.56 1.55 -1.37
C PRO A 252 -22.39 0.58 -1.15
N TYR A 253 -22.64 -0.72 -1.35
CA TYR A 253 -21.58 -1.74 -1.37
C TYR A 253 -20.82 -1.75 -2.70
N ILE A 254 -21.50 -1.36 -3.78
CA ILE A 254 -20.97 -1.34 -5.13
C ILE A 254 -20.65 0.12 -5.49
N TYR A 255 -19.36 0.41 -5.65
CA TYR A 255 -18.85 1.70 -6.10
C TYR A 255 -17.48 1.54 -6.74
N GLY A 256 -17.06 2.51 -7.57
CA GLY A 256 -15.77 2.43 -8.25
C GLY A 256 -15.69 1.21 -9.16
N LEU A 257 -14.53 0.56 -9.18
CA LEU A 257 -14.31 -0.64 -10.00
C LEU A 257 -15.23 -1.82 -9.59
N LEU A 258 -15.89 -1.75 -8.44
CA LEU A 258 -16.83 -2.79 -8.02
C LEU A 258 -18.06 -2.88 -8.94
N HIS A 259 -18.40 -1.84 -9.69
CA HIS A 259 -19.43 -1.94 -10.73
C HIS A 259 -19.08 -2.98 -11.80
N VAL A 260 -17.79 -3.08 -12.15
CA VAL A 260 -17.30 -4.11 -13.06
C VAL A 260 -17.33 -5.49 -12.41
N ASN A 261 -16.99 -5.58 -11.13
CA ASN A 261 -17.10 -6.84 -10.39
C ASN A 261 -18.54 -7.33 -10.31
N GLU A 262 -19.51 -6.44 -10.07
CA GLU A 262 -20.91 -6.83 -9.96
C GLU A 262 -21.46 -7.43 -11.27
N PHE A 263 -20.95 -6.98 -12.42
CA PHE A 263 -21.32 -7.56 -13.71
C PHE A 263 -20.86 -9.03 -13.85
N PHE A 264 -19.64 -9.36 -13.41
CA PHE A 264 -19.07 -10.70 -13.55
C PHE A 264 -19.36 -11.63 -12.37
N TRP A 265 -19.49 -11.07 -11.17
CA TRP A 265 -19.70 -11.78 -9.90
C TRP A 265 -20.74 -11.04 -9.03
N PRO A 266 -22.04 -11.13 -9.38
CA PRO A 266 -23.11 -10.48 -8.62
C PRO A 266 -23.10 -10.86 -7.13
N GLY A 267 -23.25 -9.87 -6.24
CA GLY A 267 -23.28 -10.05 -4.78
C GLY A 267 -21.92 -10.28 -4.11
N ALA A 268 -20.82 -10.43 -4.85
CA ALA A 268 -19.49 -10.63 -4.26
C ALA A 268 -18.97 -9.42 -3.47
N ALA A 269 -19.39 -8.21 -3.86
CA ALA A 269 -19.04 -6.97 -3.18
C ALA A 269 -19.60 -6.91 -1.75
N GLU A 270 -20.83 -7.40 -1.54
CA GLU A 270 -21.48 -7.45 -0.23
C GLU A 270 -20.81 -8.47 0.69
N LEU A 271 -20.32 -9.58 0.13
CA LEU A 271 -19.55 -10.61 0.83
C LEU A 271 -18.10 -10.18 1.11
N THR A 272 -17.69 -8.97 0.69
CA THR A 272 -16.34 -8.39 0.88
C THR A 272 -15.18 -9.18 0.29
N ASN A 273 -15.47 -10.09 -0.64
CA ASN A 273 -14.49 -10.92 -1.32
C ASN A 273 -14.65 -10.76 -2.84
N THR A 274 -13.99 -9.75 -3.38
CA THR A 274 -14.09 -9.44 -4.81
C THR A 274 -12.77 -9.74 -5.53
N PRO A 275 -12.79 -10.44 -6.67
CA PRO A 275 -11.61 -10.60 -7.51
C PRO A 275 -10.98 -9.26 -7.88
N ALA A 276 -9.65 -9.24 -7.94
CA ALA A 276 -8.90 -8.07 -8.38
C ALA A 276 -8.68 -8.12 -9.90
N PHE A 277 -8.71 -6.96 -10.53
CA PHE A 277 -8.36 -6.77 -11.94
C PHE A 277 -6.93 -6.25 -12.07
N GLY A 278 -6.19 -6.75 -13.07
CA GLY A 278 -4.86 -6.27 -13.43
C GLY A 278 -4.91 -5.01 -14.31
N GLY A 279 -3.91 -4.14 -14.17
CA GLY A 279 -3.74 -2.98 -15.04
C GLY A 279 -4.75 -1.84 -14.81
N PRO A 280 -4.82 -0.88 -15.74
CA PRO A 280 -5.60 0.36 -15.61
C PRO A 280 -7.10 0.17 -15.93
N LEU A 281 -7.69 -0.97 -15.54
CA LEU A 281 -9.01 -1.38 -16.00
C LEU A 281 -10.10 -0.36 -15.65
N ALA A 282 -10.08 0.23 -14.45
CA ALA A 282 -11.07 1.22 -14.04
C ALA A 282 -11.12 2.43 -15.00
N ALA A 283 -9.96 2.93 -15.40
CA ALA A 283 -9.87 4.04 -16.35
C ALA A 283 -10.32 3.64 -17.76
N PHE A 284 -10.00 2.41 -18.18
CA PHE A 284 -10.53 1.88 -19.43
C PHE A 284 -12.04 1.71 -19.37
N ALA A 285 -12.58 1.21 -18.28
CA ALA A 285 -14.00 0.97 -18.13
C ALA A 285 -14.83 2.26 -18.21
N ASP A 286 -14.28 3.39 -17.76
CA ASP A 286 -14.92 4.69 -17.93
C ASP A 286 -14.82 5.24 -19.36
N PHE A 287 -13.62 5.32 -19.95
CA PHE A 287 -13.40 6.08 -21.19
C PHE A 287 -12.55 5.34 -22.25
N GLY A 288 -12.46 4.03 -22.16
CA GLY A 288 -11.64 3.19 -23.03
C GLY A 288 -10.16 3.56 -22.98
N ILE A 289 -9.47 3.44 -24.12
CA ILE A 289 -8.04 3.75 -24.23
C ILE A 289 -7.75 5.21 -23.81
N LEU A 290 -8.62 6.16 -24.14
CA LEU A 290 -8.46 7.57 -23.73
C LEU A 290 -8.44 7.71 -22.22
N GLY A 291 -9.28 6.96 -21.51
CA GLY A 291 -9.28 6.91 -20.05
C GLY A 291 -7.94 6.46 -19.50
N VAL A 292 -7.37 5.37 -20.03
CA VAL A 292 -6.05 4.85 -19.63
C VAL A 292 -4.95 5.88 -19.81
N LEU A 293 -4.96 6.61 -20.92
CA LEU A 293 -3.97 7.65 -21.23
C LEU A 293 -4.07 8.82 -20.23
N LEU A 294 -5.28 9.36 -20.07
CA LEU A 294 -5.53 10.55 -19.25
C LEU A 294 -5.32 10.24 -17.77
N SER A 295 -5.79 9.10 -17.27
CA SER A 295 -5.61 8.70 -15.87
C SER A 295 -4.14 8.54 -15.50
N SER A 296 -3.30 8.11 -16.46
CA SER A 296 -1.85 7.92 -16.24
C SER A 296 -1.08 9.23 -16.30
N LEU A 297 -1.43 10.12 -17.25
CA LEU A 297 -0.81 11.43 -17.39
C LEU A 297 -1.17 12.41 -16.27
N PHE A 298 -2.41 12.37 -15.80
CA PHE A 298 -2.93 13.28 -14.78
C PHE A 298 -3.04 12.63 -13.39
N ASN A 299 -2.21 11.61 -13.13
CA ASN A 299 -2.16 10.97 -11.82
C ASN A 299 -1.53 11.90 -10.77
N LEU A 300 -2.39 12.62 -10.04
CA LEU A 300 -1.97 13.58 -9.03
C LEU A 300 -1.24 12.91 -7.84
N SER A 301 -1.62 11.69 -7.45
CA SER A 301 -0.94 10.95 -6.38
C SER A 301 0.51 10.68 -6.76
N LEU A 302 0.71 10.13 -7.97
CA LEU A 302 2.05 9.86 -8.49
C LEU A 302 2.88 11.13 -8.60
N PHE A 303 2.30 12.22 -9.12
CA PHE A 303 2.97 13.53 -9.21
C PHE A 303 3.48 14.02 -7.85
N VAL A 304 2.63 13.99 -6.82
CA VAL A 304 2.99 14.40 -5.45
C VAL A 304 4.04 13.46 -4.84
N GLU A 305 3.88 12.16 -5.02
CA GLU A 305 4.84 11.15 -4.55
C GLU A 305 6.22 11.36 -5.17
N ILE A 306 6.33 11.64 -6.48
CA ILE A 306 7.61 11.90 -7.13
C ILE A 306 8.29 13.15 -6.55
N ILE A 307 7.54 14.22 -6.30
CA ILE A 307 8.08 15.43 -5.64
C ILE A 307 8.63 15.07 -4.25
N PHE A 308 7.87 14.30 -3.48
CA PHE A 308 8.25 13.87 -2.14
C PHE A 308 9.49 12.97 -2.16
N TYR A 309 9.57 12.01 -3.10
CA TYR A 309 10.76 11.19 -3.32
C TYR A 309 11.97 12.02 -3.75
N PHE A 310 11.79 12.98 -4.67
CA PHE A 310 12.85 13.88 -5.12
C PHE A 310 13.46 14.65 -3.94
N ILE A 311 12.62 15.18 -3.06
CA ILE A 311 13.04 15.91 -1.87
C ILE A 311 13.76 14.99 -0.87
N LEU A 312 13.22 13.79 -0.64
CA LEU A 312 13.79 12.82 0.30
C LEU A 312 15.18 12.34 -0.16
N TYR A 313 15.31 11.96 -1.43
CA TYR A 313 16.52 11.36 -1.99
C TYR A 313 17.63 12.35 -2.34
N ARG A 314 17.34 13.66 -2.37
CA ARG A 314 18.38 14.69 -2.56
C ARG A 314 19.50 14.60 -1.53
N ASP A 315 19.20 14.14 -0.31
CA ASP A 315 20.21 13.85 0.70
C ASP A 315 19.82 12.55 1.43
N ASN A 316 20.36 11.46 0.88
CA ASN A 316 20.03 10.07 1.18
C ASN A 316 20.66 9.54 2.48
N SER A 317 20.74 10.39 3.51
CA SER A 317 21.35 10.05 4.80
C SER A 317 20.29 9.78 5.85
N LEU A 318 20.37 8.60 6.48
CA LEU A 318 19.54 8.29 7.66
C LEU A 318 19.79 9.26 8.82
N ASN A 319 20.99 9.85 8.92
CA ASN A 319 21.26 10.86 9.93
C ASN A 319 20.46 12.15 9.66
N ASN A 320 20.32 12.56 8.40
CA ASN A 320 19.50 13.75 8.09
C ASN A 320 18.02 13.51 8.40
N ILE A 321 17.51 12.29 8.14
CA ILE A 321 16.14 11.90 8.54
C ILE A 321 15.96 12.00 10.07
N ARG A 322 16.97 11.60 10.85
CA ARG A 322 16.92 11.68 12.33
C ARG A 322 17.04 13.11 12.87
N GLU A 323 17.79 13.96 12.19
CA GLU A 323 18.09 15.32 12.65
C GLU A 323 17.10 16.37 12.17
N ASN A 324 16.26 16.05 11.18
CA ASN A 324 15.26 16.94 10.62
C ASN A 324 13.86 16.33 10.71
N SER A 325 13.03 16.89 11.60
CA SER A 325 11.64 16.46 11.81
C SER A 325 10.82 16.36 10.53
N ASN A 326 10.95 17.34 9.63
CA ASN A 326 10.17 17.37 8.40
C ASN A 326 10.57 16.22 7.47
N LYS A 327 11.87 15.87 7.43
CA LYS A 327 12.34 14.70 6.67
C LYS A 327 11.85 13.41 7.28
N LEU A 328 11.75 13.32 8.61
CA LEU A 328 11.14 12.16 9.26
C LEU A 328 9.66 12.04 8.90
N TYR A 329 8.89 13.14 8.94
CA TYR A 329 7.48 13.11 8.57
C TYR A 329 7.29 12.70 7.11
N LEU A 330 8.09 13.27 6.21
CA LEU A 330 8.12 12.88 4.80
C LEU A 330 8.48 11.40 4.62
N PHE A 331 9.48 10.92 5.37
CA PHE A 331 9.90 9.52 5.35
C PHE A 331 8.79 8.57 5.84
N ILE A 332 8.06 8.95 6.90
CA ILE A 332 6.90 8.19 7.37
C ILE A 332 5.82 8.16 6.30
N TRP A 333 5.47 9.33 5.73
CA TRP A 333 4.41 9.44 4.73
C TRP A 333 4.63 8.53 3.51
N ILE A 334 5.86 8.49 2.99
CA ILE A 334 6.17 7.78 1.75
C ILE A 334 6.55 6.31 1.99
N LEU A 335 7.36 6.05 3.02
CA LEU A 335 8.08 4.78 3.15
C LEU A 335 7.56 3.91 4.29
N ALA A 336 6.77 4.43 5.23
CA ALA A 336 6.25 3.58 6.31
C ALA A 336 5.37 2.45 5.72
N PRO A 337 5.55 1.20 6.16
CA PRO A 337 4.96 0.06 5.47
C PRO A 337 3.45 0.01 5.67
N SER A 338 2.69 -0.14 4.58
CA SER A 338 1.22 -0.15 4.58
C SER A 338 0.60 1.07 5.31
N PHE A 339 1.31 2.20 5.31
CA PHE A 339 0.88 3.41 5.98
C PHE A 339 -0.37 3.98 5.31
N MET A 340 -1.39 4.24 6.11
CA MET A 340 -2.65 4.86 5.70
C MET A 340 -3.46 4.13 4.60
N ILE A 341 -3.13 2.88 4.26
CA ILE A 341 -3.70 2.16 3.10
C ILE A 341 -5.24 2.01 3.09
N PHE A 342 -5.90 2.15 4.25
CA PHE A 342 -7.35 2.03 4.40
C PHE A 342 -8.09 3.35 4.58
N PHE A 343 -7.38 4.48 4.60
CA PHE A 343 -7.98 5.78 4.89
C PHE A 343 -8.11 6.57 3.60
N GLY A 344 -9.28 7.16 3.36
CA GLY A 344 -9.44 8.12 2.29
C GLY A 344 -8.54 9.36 2.47
N SER A 345 -8.21 10.05 1.38
CA SER A 345 -7.29 11.20 1.30
C SER A 345 -7.51 12.27 2.37
N LEU A 346 -8.76 12.64 2.66
CA LEU A 346 -9.07 13.64 3.70
C LEU A 346 -8.76 13.12 5.12
N TYR A 347 -9.13 11.87 5.41
CA TYR A 347 -8.80 11.21 6.69
C TYR A 347 -7.29 10.98 6.84
N MET A 348 -6.58 10.68 5.75
CA MET A 348 -5.12 10.57 5.75
C MET A 348 -4.47 11.85 6.29
N ILE A 349 -4.88 13.02 5.80
CA ILE A 349 -4.33 14.31 6.23
C ILE A 349 -4.60 14.54 7.73
N ILE A 350 -5.83 14.33 8.18
CA ILE A 350 -6.21 14.52 9.59
C ILE A 350 -5.40 13.58 10.51
N LEU A 351 -5.34 12.29 10.17
CA LEU A 351 -4.59 11.30 10.93
C LEU A 351 -3.09 11.56 10.91
N PHE A 352 -2.54 12.08 9.80
CA PHE A 352 -1.14 12.44 9.72
C PHE A 352 -0.80 13.63 10.61
N ILE A 353 -1.65 14.66 10.61
CA ILE A 353 -1.51 15.79 11.53
C ILE A 353 -1.59 15.30 12.99
N LEU A 354 -2.48 14.36 13.30
CA LEU A 354 -2.57 13.74 14.63
C LEU A 354 -1.25 13.02 15.00
N ILE A 355 -0.70 12.20 14.10
CA ILE A 355 0.59 11.51 14.31
C ILE A 355 1.72 12.51 14.55
N ILE A 356 1.80 13.58 13.73
CA ILE A 356 2.78 14.65 13.90
C ILE A 356 2.61 15.32 15.27
N LYS A 357 1.38 15.66 15.67
CA LYS A 357 1.09 16.27 16.98
C LYS A 357 1.49 15.37 18.14
N ILE A 358 1.24 14.06 18.06
CA ILE A 358 1.67 13.09 19.08
C ILE A 358 3.20 13.08 19.18
N ILE A 359 3.89 12.93 18.05
CA ILE A 359 5.37 12.94 18.02
C ILE A 359 5.92 14.26 18.56
N ALA A 360 5.34 15.39 18.18
CA ALA A 360 5.73 16.72 18.65
C ALA A 360 5.52 16.87 20.17
N THR A 361 4.42 16.36 20.71
CA THR A 361 4.10 16.39 22.14
C THR A 361 5.14 15.61 22.95
N PHE A 362 5.45 14.37 22.54
CA PHE A 362 6.54 13.59 23.17
C PHE A 362 7.89 14.29 23.06
N ASN A 363 8.13 15.01 21.95
CA ASN A 363 9.35 15.78 21.75
C ASN A 363 9.33 17.17 22.41
N LYS A 364 8.25 17.55 23.12
CA LYS A 364 8.03 18.89 23.70
C LYS A 364 8.28 20.02 22.70
N LEU A 365 7.80 19.84 21.47
CA LEU A 365 7.94 20.80 20.38
C LEU A 365 6.68 21.67 20.28
N LYS A 366 6.86 22.98 20.13
CA LYS A 366 5.80 23.87 19.63
C LYS A 366 5.79 23.78 18.11
N ILE A 367 4.72 23.25 17.54
CA ILE A 367 4.52 23.25 16.09
C ILE A 367 4.21 24.68 15.68
N GLY A 368 5.10 25.30 14.91
CA GLY A 368 4.90 26.62 14.32
C GLY A 368 5.13 26.56 12.82
N PHE A 369 4.19 27.12 12.06
CA PHE A 369 4.38 27.40 10.63
C PHE A 369 5.20 28.68 10.50
N LYS A 370 6.14 28.71 9.56
CA LYS A 370 6.92 29.91 9.25
C LYS A 370 6.17 30.84 8.32
#